data_AF-A0A9Q9K5Y1-F1
#
_entry.id   AF-A0A9Q9K5Y1-F1
#
_cell.length_a   1.000
_cell.length_b   1.000
_cell.length_c   1.000
_cell.angle_alpha   90.00
_cell.angle_beta   90.00
_cell.angle_gamma   90.00
#
_symmetry.space_group_name_H-M   'P 1'
#
loop_
_entity.id
_entity.type
_entity.pdbx_description
1 polymer ?
#
loop_
_entity_poly.entity_id
_entity_poly.type
_entity_poly.pdbx_seq_one_letter_code
_entity_poly.pdbx_strand_id
1 'polypeptide(L)'
;MSHVKKVLFFCLISIFVLTGCAGQTQREKEEFDAQLAHVEKEEKVFNETLNRMALDKMKKWVEDDVTDSHKEKLQGVEKKIQEQLKPKFKAYQKEVNALPDTNKDLKSVKQAYLKSVQGKEREIERLEQFITQYIASLETNENILNYTQSFESHRAQVEALIAEAQTSEKGVKEVTDLEELLQKNNDDIKKSVEAVTEKNEADVFKNQTIPLIQKQIRTLNQKQLHNQAVSQARQNAIEMYHNLERYYEERVKAIEYSESLKQIDVNTLPLTSKDLSHYNDASRDAYKKLSD
;
A
#
# COMPACT_ATOMS: atom_id res chain seq x y z
N MET A 1 71.84 60.82 36.87
CA MET A 1 72.11 59.45 36.39
C MET A 1 71.72 58.45 37.47
N SER A 2 71.17 57.30 37.05
CA SER A 2 70.86 56.09 37.84
C SER A 2 69.61 56.15 38.74
N HIS A 3 68.43 55.69 38.29
CA HIS A 3 67.94 54.28 38.25
C HIS A 3 67.68 53.67 39.65
N VAL A 4 66.60 52.96 39.99
CA VAL A 4 65.29 52.61 39.40
C VAL A 4 64.58 51.64 40.41
N LYS A 5 63.24 51.55 40.40
CA LYS A 5 62.34 50.45 40.85
C LYS A 5 62.04 50.24 42.36
N LYS A 6 60.74 50.31 42.74
CA LYS A 6 59.81 49.18 43.02
C LYS A 6 58.45 49.70 43.55
N VAL A 7 57.35 49.46 42.82
CA VAL A 7 56.22 48.57 43.17
C VAL A 7 55.38 49.02 44.37
N LEU A 8 54.16 49.52 44.12
CA LEU A 8 52.95 48.87 44.64
C LEU A 8 51.74 49.23 43.77
N PHE A 9 51.19 48.20 43.14
CA PHE A 9 50.02 48.16 42.29
C PHE A 9 48.91 47.59 43.17
N PHE A 10 47.80 48.30 43.41
CA PHE A 10 46.62 47.72 44.03
C PHE A 10 45.58 47.49 42.93
N CYS A 11 45.47 46.22 42.53
CA CYS A 11 44.54 45.71 41.54
C CYS A 11 43.09 45.92 41.97
N LEU A 12 42.32 46.62 41.15
CA LEU A 12 40.85 46.52 41.11
C LEU A 12 40.42 46.70 39.66
N ILE A 13 40.69 45.67 38.86
CA ILE A 13 40.06 45.49 37.54
C ILE A 13 39.15 44.27 37.69
N SER A 14 37.87 44.56 37.85
CA SER A 14 36.79 43.60 37.92
C SER A 14 36.77 42.74 36.65
N ILE A 15 36.77 41.43 36.86
CA ILE A 15 36.55 40.41 35.84
C ILE A 15 35.12 40.60 35.29
N PHE A 16 35.00 41.18 34.11
CA PHE A 16 33.78 41.11 33.29
C PHE A 16 34.13 40.49 31.94
N VAL A 17 34.35 39.17 31.94
CA VAL A 17 34.37 38.39 30.70
C VAL A 17 33.64 37.06 30.93
N LEU A 18 32.32 37.11 31.09
CA LEU A 18 31.44 35.93 31.01
C LEU A 18 30.17 36.17 30.17
N THR A 19 30.00 37.33 29.52
CA THR A 19 28.79 37.66 28.76
C THR A 19 28.76 37.10 27.33
N GLY A 20 29.85 36.48 26.86
CA GLY A 20 29.93 35.92 25.50
C GLY A 20 29.15 34.62 25.30
N CYS A 21 29.17 33.71 26.28
CA CYS A 21 28.45 32.43 26.16
C CYS A 21 26.94 32.58 26.36
N ALA A 22 26.51 33.40 27.32
CA ALA A 22 25.08 33.61 27.60
C ALA A 22 24.33 34.27 26.43
N GLY A 23 24.96 35.21 25.72
CA GLY A 23 24.36 35.87 24.55
C GLY A 23 24.25 34.97 23.31
N GLN A 24 25.12 33.97 23.18
CA GLN A 24 25.09 33.02 22.07
C GLN A 24 24.00 31.95 22.28
N THR A 25 23.90 31.39 23.48
CA THR A 25 22.85 30.42 23.84
C THR A 25 21.43 31.00 23.71
N GLN A 26 21.25 32.28 24.08
CA GLN A 26 19.96 32.96 23.93
C GLN A 26 19.56 33.13 22.46
N ARG A 27 20.48 33.55 21.60
CA ARG A 27 20.22 33.71 20.15
C ARG A 27 19.93 32.38 19.46
N GLU A 28 20.66 31.33 19.83
CA GLU A 28 20.43 29.97 19.32
C GLU A 28 19.03 29.47 19.68
N LYS A 29 18.55 29.77 20.90
CA LYS A 29 17.19 29.44 21.32
C LYS A 29 16.14 30.27 20.57
N GLU A 30 16.36 31.58 20.39
CA GLU A 30 15.43 32.44 19.64
C GLU A 30 15.27 31.98 18.18
N GLU A 31 16.37 31.57 17.54
CA GLU A 31 16.33 30.99 16.19
C GLU A 31 15.57 29.66 16.17
N PHE A 32 15.77 28.81 17.18
CA PHE A 32 15.02 27.57 17.33
C PHE A 32 13.53 27.81 17.53
N ASP A 33 13.14 28.74 18.41
CA ASP A 33 11.75 29.10 18.71
C ASP A 33 11.05 29.66 17.44
N ALA A 34 11.76 30.49 16.66
CA ALA A 34 11.25 31.01 15.39
C ALA A 34 10.98 29.87 14.39
N GLN A 35 11.92 28.93 14.22
CA GLN A 35 11.73 27.78 13.33
C GLN A 35 10.66 26.82 13.87
N LEU A 36 10.53 26.66 15.18
CA LEU A 36 9.51 25.84 15.81
C LEU A 36 8.09 26.38 15.53
N ALA A 37 7.90 27.69 15.46
CA ALA A 37 6.62 28.27 15.07
C ALA A 37 6.19 27.85 13.63
N HIS A 38 7.16 27.68 12.72
CA HIS A 38 6.89 27.13 11.38
C HIS A 38 6.51 25.64 11.43
N VAL A 39 7.21 24.86 12.26
CA VAL A 39 6.89 23.45 12.53
C VAL A 39 5.45 23.29 13.04
N GLU A 40 5.07 24.05 14.06
CA GLU A 40 3.73 23.99 14.66
C GLU A 40 2.63 24.40 13.68
N LYS A 41 2.91 25.40 12.83
CA LYS A 41 2.00 25.83 11.76
C LYS A 41 1.76 24.71 10.75
N GLU A 42 2.80 24.10 10.21
CA GLU A 42 2.65 23.02 9.22
C GLU A 42 2.08 21.75 9.85
N GLU A 43 2.38 21.45 11.10
CA GLU A 43 1.72 20.37 11.85
C GLU A 43 0.21 20.61 11.96
N LYS A 44 -0.20 21.83 12.29
CA LYS A 44 -1.62 22.19 12.35
C LYS A 44 -2.31 22.01 10.99
N VAL A 45 -1.68 22.45 9.90
CA VAL A 45 -2.20 22.27 8.54
C VAL A 45 -2.34 20.77 8.19
N PHE A 46 -1.35 19.96 8.55
CA PHE A 46 -1.42 18.51 8.40
C PHE A 46 -2.59 17.91 9.20
N ASN A 47 -2.70 18.23 10.49
CA ASN A 47 -3.75 17.72 11.38
C ASN A 47 -5.16 18.12 10.92
N GLU A 48 -5.35 19.36 10.50
CA GLU A 48 -6.62 19.84 9.93
C GLU A 48 -6.94 19.15 8.60
N THR A 49 -5.94 18.77 7.81
CA THR A 49 -6.13 18.02 6.57
C THR A 49 -6.60 16.60 6.88
N LEU A 50 -5.94 15.90 7.82
CA LEU A 50 -6.34 14.57 8.27
C LEU A 50 -7.78 14.55 8.81
N ASN A 51 -8.11 15.49 9.71
CA ASN A 51 -9.45 15.55 10.31
C ASN A 51 -10.55 15.83 9.27
N ARG A 52 -10.29 16.67 8.26
CA ARG A 52 -11.26 16.97 7.19
C ARG A 52 -11.54 15.79 6.25
N MET A 53 -10.69 14.77 6.24
CA MET A 53 -10.92 13.57 5.43
C MET A 53 -12.09 12.72 5.96
N ALA A 54 -12.46 12.88 7.25
CA ALA A 54 -13.55 12.15 7.91
C ALA A 54 -13.41 10.61 7.75
N LEU A 55 -12.21 10.10 8.06
CA LEU A 55 -11.84 8.69 7.89
C LEU A 55 -12.59 7.75 8.84
N ASP A 56 -13.23 8.28 9.89
CA ASP A 56 -14.12 7.52 10.76
C ASP A 56 -15.25 6.82 9.98
N LYS A 57 -15.69 7.43 8.87
CA LYS A 57 -16.70 6.86 7.98
C LYS A 57 -16.21 5.65 7.18
N MET A 58 -14.90 5.51 7.01
CA MET A 58 -14.29 4.40 6.28
C MET A 58 -14.60 3.05 6.92
N LYS A 59 -14.65 2.98 8.25
CA LYS A 59 -14.97 1.74 8.98
C LYS A 59 -16.26 1.10 8.50
N LYS A 60 -17.30 1.92 8.30
CA LYS A 60 -18.60 1.45 7.80
C LYS A 60 -18.48 0.86 6.39
N TRP A 61 -17.71 1.49 5.50
CA TRP A 61 -17.56 1.01 4.12
C TRP A 61 -16.75 -0.29 4.02
N VAL A 62 -15.95 -0.58 5.03
CA VAL A 62 -15.10 -1.78 5.13
C VAL A 62 -15.85 -2.94 5.80
N GLU A 63 -16.73 -2.63 6.76
CA GLU A 63 -17.48 -3.60 7.57
C GLU A 63 -18.85 -3.99 6.98
N ASP A 64 -19.49 -3.10 6.22
CA ASP A 64 -20.78 -3.37 5.56
C ASP A 64 -20.59 -4.22 4.29
N ASP A 65 -21.69 -4.81 3.79
CA ASP A 65 -21.70 -5.47 2.47
C ASP A 65 -21.15 -4.53 1.39
N VAL A 66 -20.14 -5.00 0.67
CA VAL A 66 -19.41 -4.18 -0.30
C VAL A 66 -20.32 -3.83 -1.48
N THR A 67 -20.33 -2.56 -1.85
CA THR A 67 -21.00 -2.03 -3.05
C THR A 67 -20.02 -1.23 -3.91
N ASP A 68 -20.33 -1.04 -5.19
CA ASP A 68 -19.57 -0.14 -6.08
C ASP A 68 -19.41 1.27 -5.46
N SER A 69 -20.44 1.74 -4.75
CA SER A 69 -20.40 3.02 -4.02
C SER A 69 -19.36 3.03 -2.89
N HIS A 70 -19.10 1.90 -2.22
CA HIS A 70 -18.06 1.80 -1.20
C HIS A 70 -16.66 1.88 -1.83
N LYS A 71 -16.44 1.21 -2.95
CA LYS A 71 -15.19 1.28 -3.72
C LYS A 71 -14.86 2.70 -4.16
N GLU A 72 -15.81 3.41 -4.78
CA GLU A 72 -15.62 4.81 -5.22
C GLU A 72 -15.25 5.74 -4.07
N LYS A 73 -15.89 5.56 -2.90
CA LYS A 73 -15.58 6.35 -1.70
C LYS A 73 -14.16 6.09 -1.21
N LEU A 74 -13.72 4.83 -1.18
CA LEU A 74 -12.36 4.45 -0.79
C LEU A 74 -11.31 5.00 -1.76
N GLN A 75 -11.55 4.91 -3.08
CA GLN A 75 -10.69 5.54 -4.09
C GLN A 75 -10.61 7.07 -3.90
N GLY A 76 -11.73 7.70 -3.52
CA GLY A 76 -11.76 9.10 -3.14
C GLY A 76 -10.90 9.42 -1.91
N VAL A 77 -10.81 8.51 -0.94
CA VAL A 77 -9.92 8.65 0.22
C VAL A 77 -8.47 8.46 -0.20
N GLU A 78 -8.14 7.42 -0.96
CA GLU A 78 -6.80 7.15 -1.47
C GLU A 78 -6.24 8.38 -2.20
N LYS A 79 -7.05 8.95 -3.11
CA LYS A 79 -6.69 10.18 -3.82
C LYS A 79 -6.40 11.35 -2.88
N LYS A 80 -7.22 11.56 -1.86
CA LYS A 80 -6.98 12.61 -0.84
C LYS A 80 -5.69 12.35 -0.04
N ILE A 81 -5.35 11.09 0.25
CA ILE A 81 -4.09 10.75 0.90
C ILE A 81 -2.90 11.18 0.02
N GLN A 82 -2.91 10.78 -1.26
CA GLN A 82 -1.82 11.08 -2.19
C GLN A 82 -1.68 12.56 -2.51
N GLU A 83 -2.80 13.23 -2.82
CA GLU A 83 -2.79 14.58 -3.37
C GLU A 83 -2.84 15.67 -2.30
N GLN A 84 -3.32 15.36 -1.09
CA GLN A 84 -3.52 16.35 -0.03
C GLN A 84 -2.72 16.01 1.23
N LEU A 85 -2.95 14.84 1.84
CA LEU A 85 -2.37 14.52 3.15
C LEU A 85 -0.84 14.39 3.10
N LYS A 86 -0.32 13.54 2.21
CA LYS A 86 1.13 13.28 2.09
C LYS A 86 1.92 14.55 1.72
N PRO A 87 1.47 15.40 0.78
CA PRO A 87 2.15 16.67 0.52
C PRO A 87 2.21 17.60 1.73
N LYS A 88 1.14 17.70 2.52
CA LYS A 88 1.14 18.51 3.76
C LYS A 88 2.04 17.91 4.83
N PHE A 89 2.06 16.58 4.93
CA PHE A 89 2.97 15.89 5.84
C PHE A 89 4.45 16.08 5.46
N LYS A 90 4.79 16.04 4.15
CA LYS A 90 6.13 16.35 3.65
C LYS A 90 6.56 17.79 3.97
N ALA A 91 5.64 18.75 3.89
CA ALA A 91 5.91 20.13 4.31
C ALA A 91 6.23 20.21 5.81
N TYR A 92 5.43 19.56 6.65
CA TYR A 92 5.71 19.44 8.09
C TYR A 92 7.06 18.79 8.38
N GLN A 93 7.39 17.67 7.73
CA GLN A 93 8.68 17.00 7.87
C GLN A 93 9.85 17.89 7.45
N LYS A 94 9.68 18.70 6.39
CA LYS A 94 10.69 19.66 5.95
C LYS A 94 10.99 20.71 7.02
N GLU A 95 9.97 21.29 7.66
CA GLU A 95 10.16 22.28 8.72
C GLU A 95 10.85 21.66 9.96
N VAL A 96 10.53 20.41 10.31
CA VAL A 96 11.20 19.69 11.40
C VAL A 96 12.67 19.44 11.09
N ASN A 97 13.00 19.05 9.84
CA ASN A 97 14.39 18.86 9.41
C ASN A 97 15.20 20.16 9.48
N ALA A 98 14.54 21.30 9.29
CA ALA A 98 15.14 22.63 9.33
C ALA A 98 15.35 23.18 10.76
N LEU A 99 14.86 22.52 11.81
CA LEU A 99 15.14 22.92 13.20
C LEU A 99 16.66 23.03 13.44
N PRO A 100 17.15 24.10 14.08
CA PRO A 100 18.55 24.22 14.47
C PRO A 100 19.00 23.11 15.44
N ASP A 101 20.24 22.67 15.31
CA ASP A 101 20.91 21.70 16.20
C ASP A 101 22.30 22.18 16.64
N THR A 102 22.41 23.51 16.81
CA THR A 102 23.65 24.26 17.08
C THR A 102 24.34 23.89 18.38
N ASN A 103 23.60 23.35 19.36
CA ASN A 103 24.15 22.81 20.60
C ASN A 103 23.51 21.46 20.98
N LYS A 104 24.05 20.83 22.03
CA LYS A 104 23.66 19.48 22.44
C LYS A 104 22.18 19.38 22.83
N ASP A 105 21.65 20.40 23.50
CA ASP A 105 20.28 20.38 24.02
C ASP A 105 19.28 20.57 22.86
N LEU A 106 19.52 21.56 21.99
CA LEU A 106 18.71 21.76 20.77
C LEU A 106 18.76 20.55 19.83
N LYS A 107 19.94 19.92 19.68
CA LYS A 107 20.07 18.66 18.94
C LYS A 107 19.20 17.56 19.53
N SER A 108 19.13 17.45 20.85
CA SER A 108 18.28 16.46 21.51
C SER A 108 16.79 16.73 21.27
N VAL A 109 16.36 17.99 21.29
CA VAL A 109 14.97 18.38 21.00
C VAL A 109 14.62 18.11 19.54
N LYS A 110 15.47 18.51 18.59
CA LYS A 110 15.31 18.20 17.16
C LYS A 110 15.16 16.71 16.91
N GLN A 111 16.00 15.89 17.55
CA GLN A 111 15.90 14.42 17.43
C GLN A 111 14.56 13.88 17.93
N ALA A 112 13.99 14.45 18.99
CA ALA A 112 12.67 14.07 19.47
C ALA A 112 11.56 14.44 18.45
N TYR A 113 11.63 15.62 17.82
CA TYR A 113 10.72 15.98 16.73
C TYR A 113 10.87 15.07 15.50
N LEU A 114 12.10 14.75 15.09
CA LEU A 114 12.35 13.82 13.98
C LEU A 114 11.73 12.44 14.24
N LYS A 115 11.86 11.92 15.46
CA LYS A 115 11.21 10.66 15.87
C LYS A 115 9.69 10.75 15.85
N SER A 116 9.12 11.89 16.27
CA SER A 116 7.67 12.13 16.19
C SER A 116 7.17 12.05 14.75
N VAL A 117 7.82 12.76 13.83
CA VAL A 117 7.49 12.74 12.40
C VAL A 117 7.64 11.33 11.84
N GLN A 118 8.73 10.62 12.10
CA GLN A 118 8.92 9.23 11.65
C GLN A 118 7.85 8.26 12.18
N GLY A 119 7.31 8.51 13.38
CA GLY A 119 6.18 7.75 13.92
C GLY A 119 4.91 7.98 13.13
N LYS A 120 4.56 9.26 12.91
CA LYS A 120 3.37 9.66 12.15
C LYS A 120 3.45 9.21 10.68
N GLU A 121 4.62 9.28 10.07
CA GLU A 121 4.86 8.84 8.69
C GLU A 121 4.48 7.38 8.51
N ARG A 122 4.95 6.51 9.40
CA ARG A 122 4.63 5.07 9.39
C ARG A 122 3.14 4.81 9.52
N GLU A 123 2.43 5.57 10.36
CA GLU A 123 0.98 5.39 10.50
C GLU A 123 0.21 5.89 9.26
N ILE A 124 0.69 6.95 8.59
CA ILE A 124 0.11 7.42 7.32
C ILE A 124 0.33 6.39 6.21
N GLU A 125 1.54 5.83 6.11
CA GLU A 125 1.87 4.76 5.15
C GLU A 125 1.03 3.51 5.40
N ARG A 126 0.83 3.16 6.67
CA ARG A 126 -0.02 2.03 7.07
C ARG A 126 -1.49 2.24 6.70
N LEU A 127 -2.02 3.45 6.88
CA LEU A 127 -3.38 3.82 6.43
C LEU A 127 -3.50 3.73 4.91
N GLU A 128 -2.53 4.26 4.17
CA GLU A 128 -2.48 4.21 2.71
C GLU A 128 -2.45 2.77 2.21
N GLN A 129 -1.54 1.95 2.74
CA GLN A 129 -1.42 0.53 2.38
C GLN A 129 -2.73 -0.22 2.62
N PHE A 130 -3.38 0.00 3.77
CA PHE A 130 -4.67 -0.62 4.06
C PHE A 130 -5.72 -0.27 3.01
N ILE A 131 -5.87 1.02 2.67
CA ILE A 131 -6.88 1.48 1.70
C ILE A 131 -6.59 0.92 0.30
N THR A 132 -5.35 1.02 -0.16
CA THR A 132 -4.95 0.51 -1.48
C THR A 132 -5.16 -1.01 -1.57
N GLN A 133 -4.78 -1.78 -0.53
CA GLN A 133 -5.01 -3.22 -0.50
C GLN A 133 -6.48 -3.59 -0.48
N TYR A 134 -7.31 -2.84 0.27
CA TYR A 134 -8.74 -3.09 0.31
C TYR A 134 -9.39 -2.83 -1.06
N ILE A 135 -9.07 -1.71 -1.72
CA ILE A 135 -9.54 -1.41 -3.09
C ILE A 135 -9.12 -2.52 -4.07
N ALA A 136 -7.85 -2.94 -4.02
CA ALA A 136 -7.34 -4.01 -4.88
C ALA A 136 -8.07 -5.34 -4.62
N SER A 137 -8.43 -5.64 -3.37
CA SER A 137 -9.25 -6.82 -3.04
C SER A 137 -10.63 -6.77 -3.68
N LEU A 138 -11.25 -5.58 -3.78
CA LEU A 138 -12.54 -5.42 -4.45
C LEU A 138 -12.42 -5.63 -5.96
N GLU A 139 -11.40 -5.01 -6.57
CA GLU A 139 -11.12 -5.14 -8.01
C GLU A 139 -10.83 -6.59 -8.41
N THR A 140 -10.07 -7.31 -7.59
CA THR A 140 -9.81 -8.73 -7.81
C THR A 140 -11.10 -9.55 -7.77
N ASN A 141 -12.03 -9.28 -6.84
CA ASN A 141 -13.32 -9.98 -6.79
C ASN A 141 -14.19 -9.68 -8.02
N GLU A 142 -14.21 -8.43 -8.49
CA GLU A 142 -14.88 -8.06 -9.75
C GLU A 142 -14.26 -8.79 -10.95
N ASN A 143 -12.93 -8.85 -11.02
CA ASN A 143 -12.22 -9.54 -12.08
C ASN A 143 -12.53 -11.05 -12.10
N ILE A 144 -12.63 -11.69 -10.93
CA ILE A 144 -13.05 -13.09 -10.80
C ILE A 144 -14.42 -13.31 -11.45
N LEU A 145 -15.39 -12.43 -11.17
CA LEU A 145 -16.73 -12.50 -11.76
C LEU A 145 -16.68 -12.29 -13.28
N ASN A 146 -15.93 -11.28 -13.74
CA ASN A 146 -15.80 -10.97 -15.17
C ASN A 146 -15.16 -12.13 -15.95
N TYR A 147 -14.09 -12.73 -15.43
CA TYR A 147 -13.45 -13.89 -16.07
C TYR A 147 -14.35 -15.13 -16.04
N THR A 148 -15.16 -15.31 -15.01
CA THR A 148 -16.17 -16.38 -14.96
C THR A 148 -17.22 -16.19 -16.05
N GLN A 149 -17.77 -14.98 -16.21
CA GLN A 149 -18.74 -14.69 -17.27
C GLN A 149 -18.14 -14.86 -18.68
N SER A 150 -16.90 -14.39 -18.88
CA SER A 150 -16.17 -14.55 -20.13
C SER A 150 -15.91 -16.03 -20.44
N PHE A 151 -15.50 -16.82 -19.44
CA PHE A 151 -15.36 -18.28 -19.57
C PHE A 151 -16.66 -18.94 -20.04
N GLU A 152 -17.79 -18.64 -19.39
CA GLU A 152 -19.09 -19.21 -19.74
C GLU A 152 -19.55 -18.84 -21.15
N SER A 153 -19.29 -17.60 -21.58
CA SER A 153 -19.57 -17.16 -22.95
C SER A 153 -18.78 -17.95 -23.99
N HIS A 154 -17.48 -18.15 -23.77
CA HIS A 154 -16.65 -18.95 -24.68
C HIS A 154 -17.03 -20.44 -24.64
N ARG A 155 -17.35 -21.00 -23.46
CA ARG A 155 -17.86 -22.38 -23.33
C ARG A 155 -19.11 -22.59 -24.19
N ALA A 156 -20.08 -21.68 -24.12
CA ALA A 156 -21.29 -21.76 -24.94
C ALA A 156 -20.99 -21.73 -26.45
N GLN A 157 -20.00 -20.93 -26.88
CA GLN A 157 -19.57 -20.90 -28.29
C GLN A 157 -18.89 -22.20 -28.72
N VAL A 158 -18.05 -22.80 -27.85
CA VAL A 158 -17.46 -24.13 -28.10
C VAL A 158 -18.55 -25.16 -28.31
N GLU A 159 -19.55 -25.21 -27.44
CA GLU A 159 -20.67 -26.16 -27.50
C GLU A 159 -21.48 -26.00 -28.80
N ALA A 160 -21.77 -24.76 -29.20
CA ALA A 160 -22.49 -24.49 -30.44
C ALA A 160 -21.71 -24.93 -31.68
N LEU A 161 -20.41 -24.65 -31.74
CA LEU A 161 -19.54 -25.00 -32.87
C LEU A 161 -19.28 -26.51 -32.97
N ILE A 162 -19.19 -27.19 -31.82
CA ILE A 162 -19.14 -28.66 -31.76
C ILE A 162 -20.41 -29.26 -32.37
N ALA A 163 -21.59 -28.76 -31.99
CA ALA A 163 -22.86 -29.22 -32.55
C ALA A 163 -22.96 -28.99 -34.07
N GLU A 164 -22.46 -27.85 -34.56
CA GLU A 164 -22.42 -27.54 -36.00
C GLU A 164 -21.52 -28.52 -36.78
N ALA A 165 -20.37 -28.86 -36.23
CA ALA A 165 -19.37 -29.71 -36.88
C ALA A 165 -19.83 -31.17 -37.09
N GLN A 166 -20.80 -31.65 -36.32
CA GLN A 166 -21.32 -33.02 -36.38
C GLN A 166 -22.12 -33.33 -37.66
N THR A 167 -22.29 -32.35 -38.56
CA THR A 167 -22.97 -32.50 -39.85
C THR A 167 -22.14 -33.19 -40.95
N SER A 168 -20.86 -33.50 -40.68
CA SER A 168 -19.96 -34.19 -41.61
C SER A 168 -19.13 -35.28 -40.93
N GLU A 169 -18.82 -36.38 -41.61
CA GLU A 169 -18.02 -37.49 -41.05
C GLU A 169 -16.64 -37.02 -40.55
N LYS A 170 -15.97 -36.15 -41.32
CA LYS A 170 -14.70 -35.54 -40.92
C LYS A 170 -14.85 -34.66 -39.67
N GLY A 171 -15.94 -33.88 -39.59
CA GLY A 171 -16.24 -33.06 -38.43
C GLY A 171 -16.51 -33.89 -37.18
N VAL A 172 -17.26 -35.00 -37.30
CA VAL A 172 -17.52 -35.93 -36.18
C VAL A 172 -16.22 -36.46 -35.59
N LYS A 173 -15.29 -36.92 -36.43
CA LYS A 173 -13.99 -37.44 -35.95
C LYS A 173 -13.16 -36.36 -35.24
N GLU A 174 -13.04 -35.17 -35.84
CA GLU A 174 -12.28 -34.05 -35.26
C GLU A 174 -12.94 -33.50 -33.98
N VAL A 175 -14.27 -33.58 -33.87
CA VAL A 175 -15.02 -33.27 -32.63
C VAL A 175 -14.65 -34.23 -31.52
N THR A 176 -14.69 -35.55 -31.74
CA THR A 176 -14.31 -36.54 -30.72
C THR A 176 -12.89 -36.29 -30.21
N ASP A 177 -11.95 -36.04 -31.13
CA ASP A 177 -10.56 -35.75 -30.79
C ASP A 177 -10.37 -34.46 -29.96
N LEU A 178 -11.25 -33.47 -30.14
CA LEU A 178 -11.25 -32.22 -29.38
C LEU A 178 -11.92 -32.43 -28.01
N GLU A 179 -13.08 -33.07 -27.96
CA GLU A 179 -13.83 -33.35 -26.73
C GLU A 179 -13.02 -34.19 -25.74
N GLU A 180 -12.35 -35.26 -26.20
CA GLU A 180 -11.48 -36.08 -25.35
C GLU A 180 -10.35 -35.26 -24.72
N LEU A 181 -9.76 -34.34 -25.50
CA LEU A 181 -8.71 -33.45 -25.02
C LEU A 181 -9.26 -32.46 -23.98
N LEU A 182 -10.41 -31.84 -24.25
CA LEU A 182 -11.05 -30.90 -23.32
C LEU A 182 -11.48 -31.60 -22.02
N GLN A 183 -12.04 -32.80 -22.12
CA GLN A 183 -12.44 -33.61 -20.96
C GLN A 183 -11.23 -33.96 -20.10
N LYS A 184 -10.14 -34.47 -20.71
CA LYS A 184 -8.90 -34.78 -20.00
C LYS A 184 -8.34 -33.53 -19.30
N ASN A 185 -8.34 -32.39 -19.99
CA ASN A 185 -7.85 -31.14 -19.43
C ASN A 185 -8.67 -30.72 -18.19
N ASN A 186 -10.00 -30.80 -18.29
CA ASN A 186 -10.91 -30.51 -17.19
C ASN A 186 -10.68 -31.45 -16.00
N ASP A 187 -10.52 -32.75 -16.23
CA ASP A 187 -10.26 -33.73 -15.18
C ASP A 187 -8.91 -33.47 -14.48
N ASP A 188 -7.87 -33.11 -15.23
CA ASP A 188 -6.57 -32.77 -14.68
C ASP A 188 -6.63 -31.48 -13.83
N ILE A 189 -7.35 -30.46 -14.29
CA ILE A 189 -7.57 -29.22 -13.50
C ILE A 189 -8.36 -29.53 -12.23
N LYS A 190 -9.45 -30.29 -12.35
CA LYS A 190 -10.29 -30.68 -11.22
C LYS A 190 -9.47 -31.39 -10.14
N LYS A 191 -8.61 -32.34 -10.52
CA LYS A 191 -7.71 -33.01 -9.58
C LYS A 191 -6.72 -32.06 -8.90
N SER A 192 -6.19 -31.08 -9.65
CA SER A 192 -5.32 -30.04 -9.09
C SER A 192 -6.04 -29.21 -8.02
N VAL A 193 -7.29 -28.83 -8.29
CA VAL A 193 -8.11 -28.05 -7.35
C VAL A 193 -8.57 -28.89 -6.16
N GLU A 194 -8.89 -30.17 -6.34
CA GLU A 194 -9.26 -31.08 -5.24
C GLU A 194 -8.11 -31.34 -4.25
N ALA A 195 -6.86 -31.06 -4.63
CA ALA A 195 -5.70 -31.13 -3.74
C ALA A 195 -5.51 -29.89 -2.84
N VAL A 196 -6.35 -28.87 -3.02
CA VAL A 196 -6.35 -27.65 -2.21
C VAL A 196 -6.83 -27.91 -0.79
N THR A 197 -6.15 -27.27 0.16
CA THR A 197 -6.54 -27.11 1.55
C THR A 197 -6.47 -25.63 1.90
N GLU A 198 -7.08 -25.20 3.00
CA GLU A 198 -7.03 -23.80 3.46
C GLU A 198 -5.59 -23.26 3.62
N LYS A 199 -4.60 -24.13 3.83
CA LYS A 199 -3.21 -23.72 4.12
C LYS A 199 -2.31 -23.63 2.89
N ASN A 200 -2.72 -24.17 1.74
CA ASN A 200 -1.88 -24.26 0.55
C ASN A 200 -2.59 -23.77 -0.72
N GLU A 201 -3.77 -23.17 -0.61
CA GLU A 201 -4.61 -22.79 -1.74
C GLU A 201 -3.87 -21.91 -2.76
N ALA A 202 -3.28 -20.81 -2.31
CA ALA A 202 -2.51 -19.91 -3.18
C ALA A 202 -1.32 -20.61 -3.85
N ASP A 203 -0.59 -21.45 -3.10
CA ASP A 203 0.56 -22.18 -3.61
C ASP A 203 0.18 -23.23 -4.66
N VAL A 204 -0.93 -23.95 -4.46
CA VAL A 204 -1.44 -24.94 -5.42
C VAL A 204 -1.91 -24.24 -6.70
N PHE A 205 -2.62 -23.11 -6.60
CA PHE A 205 -3.03 -22.35 -7.78
C PHE A 205 -1.83 -21.83 -8.57
N LYS A 206 -0.89 -21.17 -7.89
CA LYS A 206 0.29 -20.55 -8.50
C LYS A 206 1.26 -21.56 -9.12
N ASN A 207 1.54 -22.66 -8.43
CA ASN A 207 2.63 -23.55 -8.80
C ASN A 207 2.16 -24.83 -9.51
N GLN A 208 0.87 -25.14 -9.48
CA GLN A 208 0.32 -26.36 -10.11
C GLN A 208 -0.79 -26.05 -11.11
N THR A 209 -1.84 -25.36 -10.68
CA THR A 209 -3.06 -25.17 -11.49
C THR A 209 -2.82 -24.24 -12.69
N ILE A 210 -2.24 -23.06 -12.48
CA ILE A 210 -1.92 -22.11 -13.56
C ILE A 210 -0.93 -22.72 -14.57
N PRO A 211 0.22 -23.30 -14.15
CA PRO A 211 1.13 -23.98 -15.08
C PRO A 211 0.48 -25.12 -15.88
N LEU A 212 -0.44 -25.87 -15.26
CA LEU A 212 -1.21 -26.91 -15.94
C LEU A 212 -2.09 -26.30 -17.04
N ILE A 213 -2.84 -25.24 -16.74
CA ILE A 213 -3.67 -24.52 -17.73
C ILE A 213 -2.82 -23.98 -18.89
N GLN A 214 -1.67 -23.35 -18.58
CA GLN A 214 -0.73 -22.87 -19.60
C GLN A 214 -0.23 -23.99 -20.52
N LYS A 215 0.05 -25.17 -19.97
CA LYS A 215 0.41 -26.35 -20.75
C LYS A 215 -0.74 -26.78 -21.67
N GLN A 216 -1.96 -26.80 -21.16
CA GLN A 216 -3.16 -27.18 -21.93
C GLN A 216 -3.44 -26.21 -23.07
N ILE A 217 -3.28 -24.90 -22.86
CA ILE A 217 -3.34 -23.87 -23.91
C ILE A 217 -2.33 -24.16 -25.03
N ARG A 218 -1.09 -24.50 -24.68
CA ARG A 218 -0.06 -24.85 -25.68
C ARG A 218 -0.43 -26.12 -26.45
N THR A 219 -0.94 -27.14 -25.77
CA THR A 219 -1.39 -28.39 -26.41
C THR A 219 -2.56 -28.14 -27.37
N LEU A 220 -3.54 -27.31 -27.00
CA LEU A 220 -4.64 -26.93 -27.87
C LEU A 220 -4.12 -26.18 -29.10
N ASN A 221 -3.24 -25.19 -28.92
CA ASN A 221 -2.65 -24.43 -30.03
C ASN A 221 -1.90 -25.31 -31.05
N GLN A 222 -1.30 -26.41 -30.61
CA GLN A 222 -0.58 -27.35 -31.49
C GLN A 222 -1.49 -28.35 -32.21
N LYS A 223 -2.75 -28.50 -31.79
CA LYS A 223 -3.69 -29.44 -32.40
C LYS A 223 -4.09 -28.93 -33.79
N GLN A 224 -3.73 -29.68 -34.84
CA GLN A 224 -4.14 -29.38 -36.20
C GLN A 224 -5.55 -29.94 -36.46
N LEU A 225 -6.46 -29.06 -36.83
CA LEU A 225 -7.86 -29.37 -37.15
C LEU A 225 -8.17 -28.74 -38.51
N HIS A 226 -8.91 -29.46 -39.35
CA HIS A 226 -9.15 -29.06 -40.73
C HIS A 226 -10.62 -28.74 -41.00
N ASN A 227 -11.54 -29.20 -40.16
CA ASN A 227 -12.91 -28.72 -40.15
C ASN A 227 -12.94 -27.30 -39.56
N GLN A 228 -13.60 -26.37 -40.26
CA GLN A 228 -13.64 -24.96 -39.88
C GLN A 228 -14.32 -24.75 -38.51
N ALA A 229 -15.49 -25.35 -38.29
CA ALA A 229 -16.23 -25.21 -37.03
C ALA A 229 -15.43 -25.81 -35.85
N VAL A 230 -14.78 -26.96 -36.04
CA VAL A 230 -13.92 -27.57 -35.01
C VAL A 230 -12.68 -26.70 -34.74
N SER A 231 -12.07 -26.12 -35.77
CA SER A 231 -10.94 -25.19 -35.63
C SER A 231 -11.31 -23.92 -34.84
N GLN A 232 -12.51 -23.39 -35.07
CA GLN A 232 -13.07 -22.25 -34.32
C GLN A 232 -13.45 -22.66 -32.89
N ALA A 233 -13.99 -23.86 -32.68
CA ALA A 233 -14.28 -24.39 -31.35
C ALA A 233 -12.98 -24.49 -30.53
N ARG A 234 -11.90 -24.98 -31.12
CA ARG A 234 -10.57 -24.99 -30.49
C ARG A 234 -10.07 -23.58 -30.14
N GLN A 235 -10.27 -22.59 -31.01
CA GLN A 235 -9.90 -21.20 -30.71
C GLN A 235 -10.68 -20.65 -29.52
N ASN A 236 -12.00 -20.86 -29.48
CA ASN A 236 -12.82 -20.46 -28.33
C ASN A 236 -12.44 -21.22 -27.06
N ALA A 237 -12.05 -22.49 -27.16
CA ALA A 237 -11.54 -23.24 -26.03
C ALA A 237 -10.22 -22.65 -25.50
N ILE A 238 -9.31 -22.20 -26.38
CA ILE A 238 -8.07 -21.51 -25.97
C ILE A 238 -8.40 -20.24 -25.17
N GLU A 239 -9.33 -19.41 -25.65
CA GLU A 239 -9.78 -18.22 -24.92
C GLU A 239 -10.45 -18.58 -23.59
N MET A 240 -11.26 -19.66 -23.56
CA MET A 240 -11.83 -20.20 -22.33
C MET A 240 -10.73 -20.56 -21.31
N TYR A 241 -9.64 -21.21 -21.71
CA TYR A 241 -8.52 -21.51 -20.82
C TYR A 241 -7.72 -20.27 -20.41
N HIS A 242 -7.57 -19.25 -21.26
CA HIS A 242 -6.96 -17.98 -20.84
C HIS A 242 -7.81 -17.24 -19.80
N ASN A 243 -9.15 -17.28 -19.92
CA ASN A 243 -10.03 -16.75 -18.90
C ASN A 243 -9.90 -17.54 -17.59
N LEU A 244 -9.76 -18.87 -17.67
CA LEU A 244 -9.56 -19.72 -16.49
C LEU A 244 -8.19 -19.48 -15.83
N GLU A 245 -7.13 -19.29 -16.60
CA GLU A 245 -5.81 -18.89 -16.13
C GLU A 245 -5.91 -17.60 -15.30
N ARG A 246 -6.49 -16.55 -15.88
CA ARG A 246 -6.67 -15.26 -15.23
C ARG A 246 -7.58 -15.32 -14.00
N TYR A 247 -8.61 -16.15 -14.04
CA TYR A 247 -9.45 -16.43 -12.87
C TYR A 247 -8.59 -16.94 -11.69
N TYR A 248 -7.71 -17.91 -11.91
CA TYR A 248 -6.85 -18.43 -10.84
C TYR A 248 -5.76 -17.43 -10.42
N GLU A 249 -5.24 -16.60 -11.33
CA GLU A 249 -4.34 -15.50 -10.97
C GLU A 249 -5.01 -14.51 -10.02
N GLU A 250 -6.26 -14.13 -10.30
CA GLU A 250 -7.05 -13.27 -9.42
C GLU A 250 -7.41 -13.97 -8.10
N ARG A 251 -7.71 -15.28 -8.10
CA ARG A 251 -7.91 -16.04 -6.85
C ARG A 251 -6.68 -16.02 -5.94
N VAL A 252 -5.47 -16.15 -6.49
CA VAL A 252 -4.23 -16.04 -5.72
C VAL A 252 -4.12 -14.65 -5.07
N LYS A 253 -4.34 -13.58 -5.84
CA LYS A 253 -4.33 -12.21 -5.31
C LYS A 253 -5.37 -12.01 -4.21
N ALA A 254 -6.58 -12.56 -4.39
CA ALA A 254 -7.66 -12.44 -3.40
C ALA A 254 -7.26 -13.06 -2.05
N ILE A 255 -6.60 -14.21 -2.08
CA ILE A 255 -6.09 -14.89 -0.88
C ILE A 255 -5.00 -14.03 -0.22
N GLU A 256 -4.01 -13.57 -0.99
CA GLU A 256 -2.92 -12.73 -0.50
C GLU A 256 -3.43 -11.42 0.12
N TYR A 257 -4.40 -10.76 -0.51
CA TYR A 257 -5.04 -9.56 0.06
C TYR A 257 -5.84 -9.88 1.32
N SER A 258 -6.60 -10.99 1.34
CA SER A 258 -7.36 -11.40 2.53
C SER A 258 -6.44 -11.65 3.72
N GLU A 259 -5.31 -12.33 3.50
CA GLU A 259 -4.32 -12.59 4.54
C GLU A 259 -3.67 -11.30 5.04
N SER A 260 -3.25 -10.42 4.13
CA SER A 260 -2.65 -9.13 4.49
C SER A 260 -3.62 -8.24 5.28
N LEU A 261 -4.85 -8.11 4.82
CA LEU A 261 -5.88 -7.27 5.46
C LEU A 261 -6.26 -7.81 6.84
N LYS A 262 -6.28 -9.13 7.06
CA LYS A 262 -6.52 -9.74 8.39
C LYS A 262 -5.46 -9.37 9.43
N GLN A 263 -4.24 -9.03 9.01
CA GLN A 263 -3.18 -8.59 9.93
C GLN A 263 -3.33 -7.13 10.38
N ILE A 264 -4.24 -6.38 9.76
CA ILE A 264 -4.45 -4.96 10.05
C ILE A 264 -5.74 -4.79 10.86
N ASP A 265 -5.61 -4.43 12.14
CA ASP A 265 -6.76 -3.98 12.92
C ASP A 265 -7.15 -2.56 12.48
N VAL A 266 -8.26 -2.44 11.75
CA VAL A 266 -8.82 -1.18 11.25
C VAL A 266 -9.05 -0.17 12.38
N ASN A 267 -9.30 -0.63 13.61
CA ASN A 267 -9.50 0.25 14.76
C ASN A 267 -8.25 0.96 15.23
N THR A 268 -7.08 0.48 14.82
CA THR A 268 -5.78 1.03 15.20
C THR A 268 -5.15 1.90 14.10
N LEU A 269 -5.88 2.15 13.00
CA LEU A 269 -5.45 3.09 11.95
C LEU A 269 -5.67 4.55 12.41
N PRO A 270 -4.84 5.50 11.96
CA PRO A 270 -4.98 6.90 12.32
C PRO A 270 -6.14 7.58 11.58
N LEU A 271 -7.32 7.62 12.21
CA LEU A 271 -8.52 8.20 11.60
C LEU A 271 -8.62 9.72 11.81
N THR A 272 -7.96 10.21 12.86
CA THR A 272 -7.95 11.62 13.26
C THR A 272 -6.56 12.04 13.71
N SER A 273 -6.32 13.34 13.79
CA SER A 273 -5.07 13.88 14.34
C SER A 273 -4.85 13.52 15.81
N LYS A 274 -5.92 13.18 16.55
CA LYS A 274 -5.83 12.74 17.95
C LYS A 274 -5.13 11.39 18.06
N ASP A 275 -5.35 10.50 17.09
CA ASP A 275 -4.73 9.17 17.08
C ASP A 275 -3.19 9.28 16.94
N LEU A 276 -2.72 10.38 16.37
CA LEU A 276 -1.29 10.69 16.18
C LEU A 276 -0.68 11.57 17.27
N SER A 277 -1.46 12.07 18.23
CA SER A 277 -0.98 13.10 19.16
C SER A 277 0.09 12.61 20.13
N HIS A 278 0.08 11.31 20.45
CA HIS A 278 1.02 10.68 21.38
C HIS A 278 2.47 10.74 20.87
N TYR A 279 2.69 10.81 19.56
CA TYR A 279 4.03 10.99 18.99
C TYR A 279 4.68 12.32 19.40
N ASN A 280 3.89 13.31 19.86
CA ASN A 280 4.39 14.61 20.31
C ASN A 280 4.82 14.64 21.77
N ASP A 281 4.61 13.58 22.55
CA ASP A 281 4.89 13.60 23.99
C ASP A 281 6.38 13.84 24.25
N ALA A 282 7.23 13.05 23.60
CA ALA A 282 8.67 13.14 23.76
C ALA A 282 9.25 14.49 23.29
N SER A 283 8.77 15.05 22.18
CA SER A 283 9.25 16.34 21.67
C SER A 283 8.80 17.51 22.55
N ARG A 284 7.56 17.48 23.06
CA ARG A 284 7.05 18.47 24.01
C ARG A 284 7.83 18.44 25.33
N ASP A 285 8.10 17.26 25.86
CA ASP A 285 8.85 17.11 27.11
C ASP A 285 10.33 17.50 26.94
N ALA A 286 10.93 17.17 25.80
CA ALA A 286 12.30 17.61 25.49
C ALA A 286 12.40 19.13 25.35
N TYR A 287 11.42 19.77 24.71
CA TYR A 287 11.38 21.23 24.55
C TYR A 287 11.15 21.97 25.87
N LYS A 288 10.24 21.48 26.74
CA LYS A 288 10.00 22.08 28.07
C LYS A 288 11.27 22.17 28.90
N LYS A 289 12.12 21.14 28.86
CA LYS A 289 13.41 21.10 29.57
C LYS A 289 14.43 22.14 29.09
N LEU A 290 14.20 22.80 27.95
CA LEU A 290 15.03 23.94 27.52
C LEU A 290 14.67 25.24 28.26
N SER A 291 13.53 25.26 28.95
CA SER A 291 12.99 26.44 29.63
C SER A 291 13.12 26.36 31.16
N ASP A 292 13.58 25.21 31.67
CA ASP A 292 13.84 24.92 33.09
C ASP A 292 15.36 25.03 33.37
#